data_AF-A0A960BHE2-F1
#
_entry.id   AF-A0A960BHE2-F1
#
_cell.length_a   1.000
_cell.length_b   1.000
_cell.length_c   1.000
_cell.angle_alpha   90.00
_cell.angle_beta   90.00
_cell.angle_gamma   90.00
#
_symmetry.space_group_name_H-M   'P 1'
#
loop_
_entity.id
_entity.type
_entity.pdbx_description
1 polymer ?
#
loop_
_entity_poly.entity_id
_entity_poly.type
_entity_poly.pdbx_seq_one_letter_code
_entity_poly.pdbx_strand_id
1 'polypeptide(L)'
;MRAKFLAIALAAILIGYVLLLGQSAVALLGSGEPLGMALGAVLMFFPALGVYIVWREIRFGTTAERMTTAYREANGGESVELVMASIPATSQEAMARVEEDPDGWQQWFAAGVHYAQQGDKKQARRSMYHAAHLYRGTARTR
;
A
#
# COMPACT_ATOMS: atom_id res chain seq x y z
N MET A 1 -3.84 18.97 15.33
CA MET A 1 -2.52 19.59 15.05
C MET A 1 -1.37 18.90 15.78
N ARG A 2 -1.49 18.57 17.07
CA ARG A 2 -0.44 17.88 17.87
C ARG A 2 0.08 16.57 17.25
N ALA A 3 -0.82 15.70 16.76
CA ALA A 3 -0.43 14.42 16.14
C ALA A 3 0.40 14.60 14.85
N LYS A 4 0.06 15.59 14.01
CA LYS A 4 0.82 15.91 12.79
C LYS A 4 2.21 16.44 13.14
N PHE A 5 2.31 17.32 14.13
CA PHE A 5 3.60 17.83 14.61
C PHE A 5 4.48 16.72 15.18
N LEU A 6 3.92 15.84 16.03
CA LEU A 6 4.65 14.70 16.59
C LEU A 6 5.17 13.76 15.50
N ALA A 7 4.34 13.47 14.49
CA ALA A 7 4.75 12.65 13.34
C ALA A 7 5.91 13.29 12.57
N ILE A 8 5.85 14.61 12.30
CA ILE A 8 6.93 15.34 11.62
C ILE A 8 8.22 15.32 12.46
N ALA A 9 8.11 15.56 13.78
CA ALA A 9 9.27 15.54 14.68
C ALA A 9 9.92 14.15 14.75
N LEU A 10 9.12 13.08 14.88
CA LEU A 10 9.61 11.70 14.87
C LEU A 10 10.27 11.35 13.52
N ALA A 11 9.68 11.80 12.40
CA ALA A 11 10.27 11.60 11.09
C ALA A 11 11.61 12.32 10.95
N ALA A 12 11.73 13.56 11.44
CA ALA A 12 12.98 14.31 11.42
C ALA A 12 14.07 13.63 12.26
N ILE A 13 13.73 13.15 13.47
CA ILE A 13 14.64 12.39 14.34
C ILE A 13 15.10 11.11 13.63
N LEU A 14 14.16 10.37 13.03
CA LEU A 14 14.47 9.14 12.30
C LEU A 14 15.40 9.40 11.11
N ILE A 15 15.16 10.46 10.35
CA ILE A 15 16.05 10.87 9.24
C ILE A 15 17.45 11.18 9.79
N GLY A 16 17.55 11.93 10.88
CA GLY A 16 18.83 12.20 11.55
C GLY A 16 19.54 10.90 11.93
N TYR A 17 18.84 9.95 12.55
CA TYR A 17 19.38 8.64 12.90
C TYR A 17 19.89 7.86 11.69
N VAL A 18 19.12 7.80 10.60
CA VAL A 18 19.53 7.13 9.36
C VAL A 18 20.77 7.79 8.74
N LEU A 19 20.89 9.12 8.81
CA LEU A 19 22.08 9.83 8.34
C LEU A 19 23.32 9.48 9.18
N LEU A 20 23.20 9.47 10.51
CA LEU A 20 24.29 9.05 11.40
C LEU A 20 24.73 7.61 11.12
N LEU A 21 23.77 6.69 10.96
CA LEU A 21 24.06 5.31 10.57
C LEU A 21 24.73 5.22 9.20
N GLY A 22 24.27 6.02 8.23
CA GLY A 22 24.86 6.08 6.89
C GLY A 22 26.32 6.52 6.94
N GLN A 23 26.65 7.50 7.78
CA GLN A 23 28.05 7.92 7.99
C GLN A 23 28.91 6.77 8.54
N SER A 24 28.40 6.04 9.55
CA SER A 24 29.10 4.88 10.10
C SER A 24 29.26 3.75 9.08
N ALA A 25 28.23 3.48 8.27
CA ALA A 25 28.26 2.47 7.21
C ALA A 25 29.32 2.82 6.15
N VAL A 26 29.38 4.08 5.71
CA VAL A 26 30.39 4.54 4.74
C VAL A 26 31.81 4.41 5.32
N ALA A 27 32.02 4.75 6.59
CA ALA A 27 33.31 4.58 7.26
C ALA A 27 33.73 3.09 7.34
N LEU A 28 32.79 2.20 7.66
CA LEU A 28 33.01 0.75 7.69
C LEU A 28 33.27 0.15 6.31
N LEU A 29 32.60 0.65 5.28
CA LEU A 29 32.82 0.24 3.89
C LEU A 29 34.20 0.70 3.37
N GLY A 30 34.67 1.85 3.83
CA GLY A 30 35.99 2.40 3.48
C GLY A 30 37.17 1.85 4.29
N SER A 31 36.94 0.96 5.26
CA SER A 31 37.99 0.49 6.18
C SER A 31 39.02 -0.46 5.55
N GLY A 32 38.69 -1.05 4.40
CA GLY A 32 39.53 -2.08 3.76
C GLY A 32 39.42 -3.47 4.42
N GLU A 33 38.70 -3.60 5.53
CA GLU A 33 38.54 -4.85 6.26
C GLU A 33 37.25 -5.57 5.80
N PRO A 34 37.32 -6.85 5.34
CA PRO A 34 36.15 -7.55 4.80
C PRO A 34 34.96 -7.65 5.78
N LEU A 35 35.25 -7.83 7.07
CA LEU A 35 34.23 -7.89 8.11
C LEU A 35 33.55 -6.53 8.31
N GLY A 36 34.32 -5.44 8.29
CA GLY A 36 33.80 -4.08 8.36
C GLY A 36 32.87 -3.76 7.19
N MET A 37 33.26 -4.12 5.97
CA MET A 37 32.42 -3.94 4.78
C MET A 37 31.10 -4.70 4.87
N ALA A 38 31.13 -5.95 5.34
CA ALA A 38 29.92 -6.76 5.52
C ALA A 38 28.96 -6.12 6.54
N LEU A 39 29.49 -5.64 7.68
CA LEU A 39 28.70 -4.96 8.70
C LEU A 39 28.11 -3.64 8.18
N GLY A 40 28.89 -2.84 7.44
CA GLY A 40 28.42 -1.60 6.82
C GLY A 40 27.29 -1.85 5.81
N ALA A 41 27.41 -2.92 5.00
CA ALA A 41 26.38 -3.30 4.04
C ALA A 41 25.07 -3.70 4.73
N VAL A 42 25.14 -4.54 5.77
CA VAL A 42 23.97 -4.94 6.57
C VAL A 42 23.34 -3.72 7.25
N LEU A 43 24.16 -2.82 7.80
CA LEU A 43 23.71 -1.60 8.47
C LEU A 43 22.93 -0.68 7.54
N MET A 44 23.30 -0.61 6.26
CA MET A 44 22.61 0.20 5.26
C MET A 44 21.41 -0.50 4.63
N PHE A 45 21.41 -1.84 4.59
CA PHE A 45 20.32 -2.64 4.05
C PHE A 45 19.02 -2.46 4.84
N PHE A 46 19.05 -2.53 6.17
CA PHE A 46 17.86 -2.40 7.02
C PHE A 46 17.10 -1.06 6.85
N PRO A 47 17.75 0.12 6.90
CA PRO A 47 17.06 1.39 6.69
C PRO A 47 16.55 1.53 5.25
N ALA A 48 17.31 1.08 4.25
CA ALA A 48 16.85 1.07 2.86
C ALA A 48 15.59 0.22 2.69
N LEU A 49 15.55 -0.96 3.33
CA LEU A 49 14.37 -1.82 3.35
C LEU A 49 13.18 -1.15 4.05
N GLY A 50 13.42 -0.48 5.18
CA GLY A 50 12.39 0.30 5.88
C GLY A 50 11.76 1.38 4.99
N VAL A 51 12.61 2.18 4.32
CA VAL A 51 12.15 3.20 3.36
C VAL A 51 11.34 2.58 2.22
N TYR A 52 11.80 1.45 1.68
CA TYR A 52 11.09 0.74 0.61
C TYR A 52 9.70 0.26 1.05
N ILE A 53 9.57 -0.32 2.24
CA ILE A 53 8.29 -0.80 2.79
C ILE A 53 7.33 0.37 2.99
N VAL A 54 7.79 1.47 3.61
CA VAL A 54 6.97 2.66 3.83
C VAL A 54 6.52 3.27 2.51
N TRP A 55 7.43 3.37 1.54
CA TRP A 55 7.10 3.88 0.21
C TRP A 55 6.04 3.02 -0.49
N ARG A 56 6.14 1.68 -0.39
CA ARG A 56 5.12 0.76 -0.91
C ARG A 56 3.76 0.97 -0.23
N GLU A 57 3.75 1.17 1.09
CA GLU A 57 2.52 1.38 1.86
C GLU A 57 1.85 2.71 1.47
N ILE A 58 2.61 3.81 1.38
CA ILE A 58 2.10 5.12 0.94
C ILE A 58 1.53 5.03 -0.48
N ARG A 59 2.23 4.34 -1.38
CA ARG A 59 1.74 4.12 -2.75
C ARG A 59 0.47 3.29 -2.77
N PHE A 60 0.34 2.28 -1.93
CA PHE A 60 -0.89 1.50 -1.82
C PHE A 60 -2.04 2.36 -1.27
N GLY A 61 -1.83 3.08 -0.18
CA GLY A 61 -2.83 3.96 0.43
C GLY A 61 -3.39 5.00 -0.53
N THR A 62 -2.51 5.71 -1.26
CA THR A 62 -2.93 6.69 -2.27
C THR A 62 -3.66 6.04 -3.46
N THR A 63 -3.30 4.81 -3.83
CA THR A 63 -4.03 4.07 -4.87
C THR A 63 -5.41 3.64 -4.37
N ALA A 64 -5.51 3.14 -3.15
CA ALA A 64 -6.76 2.71 -2.53
C ALA A 64 -7.75 3.87 -2.36
N GLU A 65 -7.26 5.06 -1.97
CA GLU A 65 -8.07 6.28 -1.91
C GLU A 65 -8.62 6.64 -3.30
N ARG A 66 -7.76 6.67 -4.31
CA ARG A 66 -8.17 6.94 -5.71
C ARG A 66 -9.17 5.93 -6.25
N MET A 67 -8.96 4.64 -5.95
CA MET A 67 -9.89 3.57 -6.32
C MET A 67 -11.24 3.74 -5.62
N THR A 68 -11.24 4.09 -4.34
CA THR A 68 -12.48 4.34 -3.58
C THR A 68 -13.27 5.49 -4.21
N THR A 69 -12.60 6.58 -4.54
CA THR A 69 -13.22 7.73 -5.23
C THR A 69 -13.76 7.33 -6.60
N ALA A 70 -12.95 6.69 -7.43
CA ALA A 70 -13.37 6.25 -8.77
C ALA A 70 -14.52 5.23 -8.72
N TYR A 71 -14.51 4.34 -7.72
CA TYR A 71 -15.57 3.35 -7.51
C TYR A 71 -16.86 4.04 -7.08
N ARG A 72 -16.78 5.02 -6.17
CA ARG A 72 -17.92 5.84 -5.77
C ARG A 72 -18.51 6.57 -6.97
N GLU A 73 -17.69 7.28 -7.74
CA GLU A 73 -18.13 8.02 -8.93
C GLU A 73 -18.84 7.10 -9.94
N ALA A 74 -18.35 5.89 -10.16
CA ALA A 74 -18.97 4.90 -11.05
C ALA A 74 -20.31 4.35 -10.52
N ASN A 75 -20.52 4.34 -9.20
CA ASN A 75 -21.68 3.71 -8.54
C ASN A 75 -22.60 4.72 -7.84
N GLY A 76 -22.69 5.94 -8.35
CA GLY A 76 -23.68 6.93 -7.89
C GLY A 76 -23.15 8.05 -6.98
N GLY A 77 -21.82 8.18 -6.85
CA GLY A 77 -21.06 9.34 -6.36
C GLY A 77 -21.33 9.79 -4.92
N GLU A 78 -22.55 10.26 -4.69
CA GLU A 78 -23.08 10.78 -3.43
C GLU A 78 -24.05 9.81 -2.74
N SER A 79 -24.71 8.93 -3.50
CA SER A 79 -25.63 7.96 -2.90
C SER A 79 -24.88 6.80 -2.25
N VAL A 80 -24.79 6.84 -0.92
CA VAL A 80 -24.23 5.73 -0.13
C VAL A 80 -24.99 4.43 -0.39
N GLU A 81 -26.31 4.49 -0.58
CA GLU A 81 -27.14 3.32 -0.84
C GLU A 81 -26.77 2.65 -2.17
N LEU A 82 -26.60 3.43 -3.24
CA LEU A 82 -26.18 2.88 -4.54
C LEU A 82 -24.77 2.29 -4.49
N VAL A 83 -23.85 2.98 -3.79
CA VAL A 83 -22.49 2.47 -3.58
C VAL A 83 -22.53 1.17 -2.76
N MET A 84 -23.34 1.06 -1.72
CA MET A 84 -23.46 -0.17 -0.93
C MET A 84 -24.16 -1.29 -1.70
N ALA A 85 -25.19 -0.99 -2.50
CA ALA A 85 -25.86 -1.98 -3.35
C ALA A 85 -24.93 -2.56 -4.43
N SER A 86 -23.91 -1.80 -4.84
CA SER A 86 -22.89 -2.29 -5.76
C SER A 86 -21.92 -3.29 -5.11
N ILE A 87 -21.78 -3.28 -3.77
CA ILE A 87 -20.97 -4.26 -3.03
C ILE A 87 -21.73 -5.59 -2.97
N PRO A 88 -21.11 -6.72 -3.34
CA PRO A 88 -21.73 -8.05 -3.22
C PRO A 88 -22.16 -8.35 -1.79
N ALA A 89 -23.32 -9.00 -1.61
CA ALA A 89 -23.81 -9.36 -0.27
C ALA A 89 -23.18 -10.65 0.24
N THR A 90 -22.76 -11.53 -0.68
CA THR A 90 -22.14 -12.81 -0.34
C THR A 90 -20.78 -12.99 -0.99
N SER A 91 -19.94 -13.83 -0.37
CA SER A 91 -18.62 -14.15 -0.92
C SER A 91 -18.72 -14.89 -2.26
N GLN A 92 -19.80 -15.63 -2.48
CA GLN A 92 -20.06 -16.33 -3.73
C GLN A 92 -20.39 -15.35 -4.85
N GLU A 93 -21.27 -14.37 -4.61
CA GLU A 93 -21.55 -13.29 -5.55
C GLU A 93 -20.30 -12.45 -5.85
N ALA A 94 -19.50 -12.18 -4.83
CA ALA A 94 -18.24 -11.44 -5.01
C ALA A 94 -17.28 -12.15 -5.96
N MET A 95 -17.16 -13.48 -5.83
CA MET A 95 -16.32 -14.28 -6.74
C MET A 95 -16.95 -14.42 -8.12
N ALA A 96 -18.27 -14.62 -8.21
CA ALA A 96 -18.97 -14.70 -9.51
C ALA A 96 -18.75 -13.44 -10.35
N ARG A 97 -18.87 -12.25 -9.76
CA ARG A 97 -18.62 -10.98 -10.47
C ARG A 97 -17.16 -10.80 -10.89
N VAL A 98 -16.22 -11.31 -10.09
CA VAL A 98 -14.79 -11.32 -10.44
C VAL A 98 -14.50 -12.31 -11.57
N GLU A 99 -15.21 -13.44 -11.62
CA GLU A 99 -15.09 -14.42 -12.70
C GLU A 99 -15.69 -13.90 -14.02
N GLU A 100 -16.75 -13.10 -13.95
CA GLU A 100 -17.36 -12.44 -15.11
C GLU A 100 -16.44 -11.39 -15.76
N ASP A 101 -15.72 -10.61 -14.95
CA ASP A 101 -14.76 -9.60 -15.42
C ASP A 101 -13.47 -9.64 -14.57
N PRO A 102 -12.55 -10.58 -14.88
CA PRO A 102 -11.32 -10.77 -14.09
C PRO A 102 -10.31 -9.63 -14.25
N ASP A 103 -10.39 -8.85 -15.33
CA ASP A 103 -9.52 -7.69 -15.56
C ASP A 103 -10.13 -6.38 -15.04
N GLY A 104 -11.40 -6.43 -14.60
CA GLY A 104 -12.13 -5.33 -13.98
C GLY A 104 -11.67 -5.04 -12.55
N TRP A 105 -10.89 -3.97 -12.37
CA TRP A 105 -10.42 -3.56 -11.04
C TRP A 105 -11.57 -3.27 -10.06
N GLN A 106 -12.74 -2.86 -10.55
CA GLN A 106 -13.93 -2.56 -9.74
C GLN A 106 -14.48 -3.81 -9.04
N GLN A 107 -14.51 -4.97 -9.73
CA GLN A 107 -15.04 -6.21 -9.16
C GLN A 107 -14.15 -6.72 -8.03
N TRP A 108 -12.84 -6.67 -8.23
CA TRP A 108 -11.86 -6.99 -7.20
C TRP A 108 -11.90 -6.02 -6.01
N PHE A 109 -12.16 -4.73 -6.26
CA PHE A 109 -12.34 -3.75 -5.20
C PHE A 109 -13.59 -4.05 -4.36
N ALA A 110 -14.74 -4.28 -5.01
CA ALA A 110 -15.99 -4.60 -4.34
C ALA A 110 -15.89 -5.90 -3.53
N ALA A 111 -15.27 -6.94 -4.08
CA ALA A 111 -14.98 -8.19 -3.37
C ALA A 111 -14.05 -7.95 -2.16
N GLY A 112 -13.03 -7.10 -2.32
CA GLY A 112 -12.13 -6.73 -1.23
C GLY A 112 -12.85 -6.00 -0.09
N VAL A 113 -13.77 -5.09 -0.41
CA VAL A 113 -14.62 -4.38 0.57
C VAL A 113 -15.53 -5.35 1.30
N HIS A 114 -16.19 -6.26 0.58
CA HIS A 114 -17.01 -7.33 1.17
C HIS A 114 -16.22 -8.17 2.18
N TYR A 115 -15.04 -8.69 1.80
CA TYR A 115 -14.20 -9.46 2.73
C TYR A 115 -13.74 -8.64 3.94
N ALA A 116 -13.50 -7.34 3.77
CA ALA A 116 -13.14 -6.46 4.88
C ALA A 116 -14.31 -6.30 5.87
N GLN A 117 -15.54 -6.18 5.39
CA GLN A 117 -16.75 -6.12 6.22
C GLN A 117 -16.96 -7.42 7.01
N GLN A 118 -16.60 -8.57 6.43
CA GLN A 118 -16.66 -9.88 7.08
C GLN A 118 -15.46 -10.17 7.99
N GLY A 119 -14.47 -9.29 8.06
CA GLY A 119 -13.27 -9.47 8.88
C GLY A 119 -12.23 -10.43 8.31
N ASP A 120 -12.39 -10.94 7.08
CA ASP A 120 -11.37 -11.74 6.39
C ASP A 120 -10.26 -10.84 5.84
N LYS A 121 -9.32 -10.50 6.73
CA LYS A 121 -8.19 -9.61 6.42
C LYS A 121 -7.29 -10.17 5.31
N LYS A 122 -7.17 -11.49 5.18
CA LYS A 122 -6.28 -12.13 4.21
C LYS A 122 -6.87 -11.96 2.81
N GLN A 123 -8.15 -12.30 2.63
CA GLN A 123 -8.81 -12.19 1.34
C GLN A 123 -9.11 -10.75 0.95
N ALA A 124 -9.44 -9.89 1.92
CA ALA A 124 -9.59 -8.46 1.69
C ALA A 124 -8.32 -7.84 1.10
N ARG A 125 -7.15 -8.08 1.75
CA ARG A 125 -5.86 -7.56 1.26
C ARG A 125 -5.52 -8.12 -0.12
N ARG A 126 -5.68 -9.43 -0.33
CA ARG A 126 -5.36 -10.06 -1.61
C ARG A 126 -6.18 -9.45 -2.76
N SER A 127 -7.48 -9.31 -2.57
CA SER A 127 -8.39 -8.72 -3.57
C SER A 127 -8.05 -7.25 -3.82
N MET A 128 -7.80 -6.49 -2.76
CA MET A 128 -7.46 -5.07 -2.86
C MET A 128 -6.10 -4.82 -3.55
N TYR A 129 -5.10 -5.68 -3.30
CA TYR A 129 -3.82 -5.61 -4.01
C TYR A 129 -3.96 -5.90 -5.50
N HIS A 130 -4.78 -6.90 -5.86
CA HIS A 130 -5.03 -7.24 -7.24
C HIS A 130 -5.78 -6.11 -7.98
N ALA A 131 -6.82 -5.57 -7.34
CA ALA A 131 -7.55 -4.41 -7.82
C ALA A 131 -6.62 -3.19 -8.04
N ALA A 132 -5.70 -2.92 -7.09
CA ALA A 132 -4.72 -1.83 -7.21
C ALA A 132 -3.72 -2.05 -8.35
N HIS A 133 -3.37 -3.31 -8.64
CA HIS A 133 -2.52 -3.64 -9.79
C HIS A 133 -3.23 -3.32 -11.12
N LEU A 134 -4.46 -3.78 -11.29
CA LEU A 134 -5.29 -3.54 -12.48
C LEU A 134 -5.58 -2.05 -12.67
N TYR A 135 -5.95 -1.33 -11.62
CA TYR A 135 -6.24 0.12 -11.66
C TYR A 135 -5.02 0.94 -12.12
N ARG A 136 -3.81 0.55 -11.71
CA ARG A 136 -2.59 1.22 -12.17
C ARG A 136 -2.26 0.89 -13.64
N GLY A 137 -2.63 -0.30 -14.10
CA GLY A 137 -2.50 -0.70 -15.50
C GLY A 137 -3.44 0.07 -16.43
N THR A 138 -4.70 0.25 -16.02
CA THR A 138 -5.70 1.03 -16.76
C THR A 138 -5.39 2.53 -16.77
N ALA A 139 -4.86 3.09 -15.68
CA ALA A 139 -4.43 4.49 -15.63
C ALA A 139 -3.21 4.81 -16.51
N ARG A 140 -2.47 3.80 -16.98
CA ARG A 140 -1.31 3.97 -17.89
C ARG A 140 -1.70 3.92 -19.37
N THR A 141 -2.92 3.43 -19.68
CA THR A 141 -3.42 3.24 -21.05
C THR A 141 -4.42 4.33 -21.47
N ARG A 142 -4.81 5.24 -20.58
CA ARG A 142 -5.49 6.51 -20.88
C ARG A 142 -4.48 7.65 -20.94
#